data_AF-A0A8T4VJI4-F1
#
_entry.id   AF-A0A8T4VJI4-F1
#
_cell.length_a   1.000
_cell.length_b   1.000
_cell.length_c   1.000
_cell.angle_alpha   90.00
_cell.angle_beta   90.00
_cell.angle_gamma   90.00
#
_symmetry.space_group_name_H-M   'P 1'
#
loop_
_entity.id
_entity.type
_entity.pdbx_description
1 polymer ?
#
loop_
_entity_poly.entity_id
_entity_poly.type
_entity_poly.pdbx_seq_one_letter_code
_entity_poly.pdbx_strand_id
1 'polypeptide(L)'
;MYSFKKIETILIVILLTSVLLPTITIPVTPEETIETKDLYLLRVEHYLELEATENTDSFSVKYVFPPDYGYQVPIVLDLLNETTANVLSYSIEPYGVESNRVVNFTIGPMQQDEHQMIHFTIWVLVE
;
A
#
# COMPACT_ATOMS: atom_id res chain seq x y z
N MET A 1 51.99 24.77 57.16
CA MET A 1 50.58 25.19 57.28
C MET A 1 50.16 25.82 55.96
N TYR A 2 49.57 25.05 55.04
CA TYR A 2 49.06 25.59 53.77
C TYR A 2 47.81 26.43 54.07
N SER A 3 47.80 27.67 53.57
CA SER A 3 46.75 28.66 53.85
C SER A 3 45.41 28.22 53.28
N PHE A 4 44.45 27.90 54.16
CA PHE A 4 43.07 27.48 53.84
C PHE A 4 42.37 28.42 52.84
N LYS A 5 42.74 29.72 52.83
CA LYS A 5 42.20 30.71 51.88
C LYS A 5 42.51 30.40 50.40
N LYS A 6 43.64 29.72 50.10
CA LYS A 6 43.97 29.33 48.72
C LYS A 6 43.08 28.20 48.21
N ILE A 7 42.65 27.30 49.08
CA ILE A 7 41.82 26.15 48.73
C ILE A 7 40.38 26.59 48.43
N GLU A 8 39.82 27.50 49.25
CA GLU A 8 38.49 28.08 49.01
C GLU A 8 38.45 28.86 47.69
N THR A 9 39.49 29.61 47.38
CA THR A 9 39.55 30.39 46.13
C THR A 9 39.60 29.48 44.91
N ILE A 10 40.33 28.36 44.97
CA ILE A 10 40.40 27.37 43.88
C ILE A 10 39.05 26.68 43.67
N LEU A 11 38.36 26.31 44.76
CA LEU A 11 37.02 25.70 44.69
C LEU A 11 36.00 26.66 44.06
N ILE A 12 36.04 27.95 44.40
CA ILE A 12 35.15 28.96 43.82
C ILE A 12 35.44 29.14 42.33
N VAL A 13 36.71 29.15 41.91
CA VAL A 13 37.08 29.28 40.50
C VAL A 13 36.65 28.05 39.69
N ILE A 14 36.79 26.84 40.23
CA ILE A 14 36.32 25.59 39.59
C ILE A 14 34.78 25.58 39.49
N LEU A 15 34.09 26.06 40.52
CA LEU A 15 32.63 26.14 40.51
C LEU A 15 32.15 27.15 39.45
N LEU A 16 32.77 28.33 39.35
CA LEU A 16 32.42 29.33 38.34
C LEU A 16 32.74 28.89 36.90
N THR A 17 33.83 28.15 36.68
CA THR A 17 34.14 27.65 35.32
C THR A 17 33.20 26.53 34.88
N SER A 18 32.62 25.76 35.81
CA SER A 18 31.65 24.72 35.47
C SER A 18 30.32 25.25 34.95
N VAL A 19 29.93 26.47 35.32
CA VAL A 19 28.69 27.14 34.88
C VAL A 19 28.84 27.79 33.48
N LEU A 20 30.08 28.02 33.03
CA LEU A 20 30.39 28.62 31.72
C LEU A 20 30.61 27.59 30.61
N LEU A 21 30.52 26.29 30.92
CA LEU A 21 30.54 25.26 29.89
C LEU A 21 29.24 25.37 29.07
N PRO A 22 29.32 25.54 27.74
CA PRO A 22 28.13 25.56 26.91
C PRO A 22 27.41 24.23 27.08
N THR A 23 26.13 24.29 27.44
CA THR A 23 25.25 23.12 27.42
C THR A 23 25.23 22.59 26.00
N ILE A 24 25.94 21.49 25.75
CA ILE A 24 25.85 20.75 24.49
C ILE A 24 24.44 20.15 24.49
N THR A 25 23.47 20.88 23.95
CA THR A 25 22.17 20.32 23.58
C THR A 25 22.43 19.42 22.38
N ILE A 26 22.57 18.12 22.64
CA ILE A 26 22.48 17.13 21.56
C ILE A 26 21.09 17.34 20.96
N PRO A 27 20.96 17.71 19.67
CA PRO A 27 19.66 17.75 19.04
C PRO A 27 19.11 16.32 19.11
N VAL A 28 18.06 16.15 19.90
CA VAL A 28 17.26 14.93 19.86
C VAL A 28 16.60 14.96 18.48
N THR A 29 17.18 14.24 17.53
CA THR A 29 16.47 13.88 16.30
C THR A 29 15.18 13.22 16.77
N PRO A 30 14.00 13.72 16.38
CA PRO A 30 12.77 13.02 16.67
C PRO A 30 12.96 11.59 16.17
N GLU A 31 12.76 10.59 17.02
CA GLU A 31 12.56 9.25 16.51
C GLU A 31 11.39 9.37 15.54
N GLU A 32 11.65 9.22 14.24
CA GLU A 32 10.59 8.96 13.29
C GLU A 32 9.91 7.70 13.81
N THR A 33 8.77 7.86 14.47
CA THR A 33 7.85 6.76 14.71
C THR A 33 7.46 6.26 13.34
N ILE A 34 8.17 5.25 12.85
CA ILE A 34 7.79 4.51 11.65
C ILE A 34 6.44 3.91 12.00
N GLU A 35 5.38 4.55 11.51
CA GLU A 35 4.02 4.07 11.68
C GLU A 35 3.92 2.78 10.85
N THR A 36 4.07 1.65 11.52
CA THR A 36 3.92 0.34 10.89
C THR A 36 2.43 0.12 10.66
N LYS A 37 2.05 -0.04 9.40
CA LYS A 37 0.69 -0.47 9.04
C LYS A 37 0.64 -1.99 8.96
N ASP A 38 -0.34 -2.58 9.61
CA ASP A 38 -0.66 -3.99 9.42
C ASP A 38 -1.31 -4.16 8.05
N LEU A 39 -0.87 -5.16 7.29
CA LEU A 39 -1.45 -5.51 6.00
C LEU A 39 -2.04 -6.91 6.09
N TYR A 40 -3.27 -7.05 5.62
CA TYR A 40 -3.96 -8.33 5.52
C TYR A 40 -3.97 -8.80 4.07
N LEU A 41 -3.66 -10.07 3.86
CA LEU A 41 -3.79 -10.71 2.55
C LEU A 41 -5.16 -11.38 2.47
N LEU A 42 -6.04 -10.83 1.64
CA LEU A 42 -7.36 -11.41 1.38
C LEU A 42 -7.34 -12.18 0.06
N ARG A 43 -7.97 -13.35 0.06
CA ARG A 43 -8.29 -14.11 -1.16
C ARG A 43 -9.79 -14.01 -1.39
N VAL A 44 -10.19 -13.43 -2.52
CA VAL A 44 -11.61 -13.23 -2.86
C VAL A 44 -11.91 -13.86 -4.20
N GLU A 45 -13.05 -14.54 -4.28
CA GLU A 45 -13.55 -15.20 -5.49
C GLU A 45 -14.66 -14.37 -6.11
N HIS A 46 -14.61 -14.20 -7.43
CA HIS A 46 -15.49 -13.32 -8.19
C HIS A 46 -16.01 -13.99 -9.47
N TYR A 47 -17.24 -13.62 -9.82
CA TYR A 47 -17.94 -14.02 -11.02
C TYR A 47 -18.35 -12.76 -11.78
N LEU A 48 -17.95 -12.64 -13.05
CA LEU A 48 -18.41 -11.60 -13.96
C LEU A 48 -19.18 -12.24 -15.09
N GLU A 49 -20.46 -11.91 -15.18
CA GLU A 49 -21.33 -12.34 -16.28
C GLU A 49 -21.34 -11.26 -17.37
N LEU A 50 -21.17 -11.71 -18.61
CA LEU A 50 -21.14 -10.88 -19.81
C LEU A 50 -22.26 -11.36 -20.73
N GLU A 51 -23.05 -10.41 -21.23
CA GLU A 51 -24.11 -10.66 -22.21
C GLU A 51 -23.92 -9.68 -23.36
N ALA A 52 -23.87 -10.21 -24.58
CA ALA A 52 -23.74 -9.41 -25.78
C ALA A 52 -25.12 -9.11 -26.36
N THR A 53 -25.57 -7.86 -26.29
CA THR A 53 -26.85 -7.43 -26.89
C THR A 53 -26.78 -7.29 -28.42
N GLU A 54 -25.56 -7.30 -28.98
CA GLU A 54 -25.25 -7.27 -30.40
C GLU A 54 -23.90 -7.97 -30.63
N ASN A 55 -23.55 -8.27 -31.88
CA ASN A 55 -22.24 -8.82 -32.20
C ASN A 55 -21.13 -7.83 -31.82
N THR A 56 -20.11 -8.30 -31.13
CA THR A 56 -18.97 -7.50 -30.67
C THR A 56 -17.66 -8.01 -31.26
N ASP A 57 -16.75 -7.09 -31.58
CA ASP A 57 -15.33 -7.40 -31.73
C ASP A 57 -14.69 -7.63 -30.34
N SER A 58 -13.37 -7.81 -30.29
CA SER A 58 -12.67 -7.87 -28.99
C SER A 58 -12.85 -6.56 -28.21
N PHE A 59 -13.13 -6.70 -26.91
CA PHE A 59 -13.42 -5.57 -26.03
C PHE A 59 -12.78 -5.73 -24.65
N SER A 60 -12.79 -4.64 -23.87
CA SER A 60 -12.19 -4.59 -22.55
C SER A 60 -13.27 -4.59 -21.47
N VAL A 61 -13.08 -5.44 -20.46
CA VAL A 61 -13.89 -5.46 -19.23
C VAL A 61 -13.01 -5.09 -18.05
N LYS A 62 -13.41 -4.05 -17.32
CA LYS A 62 -12.67 -3.55 -16.16
C LYS A 62 -13.41 -3.83 -14.87
N TYR A 63 -12.76 -4.58 -13.98
CA TYR A 63 -13.27 -4.88 -12.65
C TYR A 63 -12.56 -4.04 -11.59
N VAL A 64 -13.33 -3.13 -10.97
CA VAL A 64 -12.87 -2.23 -9.91
C VAL A 64 -13.27 -2.82 -8.56
N PHE A 65 -12.31 -2.94 -7.65
CA PHE A 65 -12.56 -3.45 -6.31
C PHE A 65 -13.36 -2.45 -5.47
N PRO A 66 -14.27 -2.91 -4.60
CA PRO A 66 -15.03 -2.02 -3.73
C PRO A 66 -14.09 -1.13 -2.89
N PRO A 67 -14.33 0.20 -2.82
CA PRO A 67 -13.44 1.13 -2.12
C PRO A 67 -13.39 0.90 -0.59
N ASP A 68 -14.34 0.13 -0.05
CA ASP A 68 -14.55 -0.06 1.38
C ASP A 68 -13.42 -0.85 2.08
N TYR A 69 -12.50 -1.46 1.33
CA TYR A 69 -11.38 -2.26 1.86
C TYR A 69 -10.05 -1.49 2.00
N GLY A 70 -10.03 -0.16 1.87
CA GLY A 70 -8.80 0.62 2.08
C GLY A 70 -7.76 0.49 0.96
N TYR A 71 -6.47 0.54 1.29
CA TYR A 71 -5.33 0.47 0.34
C TYR A 71 -5.34 -0.87 -0.39
N GLN A 72 -5.76 -0.90 -1.66
CA GLN A 72 -5.99 -2.14 -2.40
C GLN A 72 -4.98 -2.33 -3.52
N VAL A 73 -4.08 -3.28 -3.33
CA VAL A 73 -3.18 -3.72 -4.40
C VAL A 73 -3.49 -5.18 -4.71
N PRO A 74 -4.26 -5.47 -5.78
CA PRO A 74 -4.29 -6.76 -6.41
C PRO A 74 -2.87 -7.20 -6.73
N ILE A 75 -2.46 -8.33 -6.20
CA ILE A 75 -1.11 -8.86 -6.35
C ILE A 75 -1.09 -9.95 -7.42
N VAL A 76 -2.09 -10.83 -7.35
CA VAL A 76 -2.17 -12.05 -8.15
C VAL A 76 -3.63 -12.26 -8.50
N LEU A 77 -3.87 -12.73 -9.72
CA LEU A 77 -5.18 -13.16 -10.21
C LEU A 77 -5.03 -14.53 -10.86
N ASP A 78 -5.93 -15.43 -10.50
CA ASP A 78 -6.06 -16.75 -11.09
C ASP A 78 -7.43 -16.89 -11.75
N LEU A 79 -7.44 -17.13 -13.06
CA LEU A 79 -8.64 -17.56 -13.78
C LEU A 79 -8.93 -19.02 -13.42
N LEU A 80 -10.19 -19.30 -13.11
CA LEU A 80 -10.66 -20.61 -12.72
C LEU A 80 -11.30 -21.34 -13.90
N ASN A 81 -11.27 -22.67 -13.84
CA ASN A 81 -11.60 -23.56 -14.97
C ASN A 81 -13.06 -23.47 -15.43
N GLU A 82 -13.94 -22.94 -14.59
CA GLU A 82 -15.35 -22.73 -14.91
C GLU A 82 -15.57 -21.49 -15.81
N THR A 83 -14.53 -20.69 -16.04
CA THR A 83 -14.58 -19.56 -17.00
C THR A 83 -14.99 -20.03 -18.38
N THR A 84 -16.10 -19.49 -18.89
CA THR A 84 -16.58 -19.74 -20.25
C THR A 84 -16.18 -18.62 -21.22
N ALA A 85 -15.76 -17.47 -20.68
CA ALA A 85 -15.35 -16.34 -21.50
C ALA A 85 -14.06 -16.60 -22.27
N ASN A 86 -13.99 -16.12 -23.51
CA ASN A 86 -12.78 -16.14 -24.31
C ASN A 86 -11.82 -15.03 -23.87
N VAL A 87 -11.15 -15.20 -22.72
CA VAL A 87 -10.18 -14.24 -22.19
C VAL A 87 -8.88 -14.33 -22.98
N LEU A 88 -8.56 -13.30 -23.76
CA LEU A 88 -7.34 -13.23 -24.56
C LEU A 88 -6.12 -12.80 -23.73
N SER A 89 -6.34 -11.89 -22.78
CA SER A 89 -5.32 -11.40 -21.85
C SER A 89 -5.95 -10.70 -20.64
N TYR A 90 -5.15 -10.48 -19.59
CA TYR A 90 -5.52 -9.58 -18.50
C TYR A 90 -4.30 -8.80 -17.97
N SER A 91 -4.56 -7.65 -17.36
CA SER A 91 -3.58 -6.80 -16.69
C SER A 91 -4.15 -6.20 -15.41
N ILE A 92 -3.29 -5.94 -14.43
CA ILE A 92 -3.62 -5.15 -13.23
C ILE A 92 -3.07 -3.74 -13.47
N GLU A 93 -3.95 -2.76 -13.54
CA GLU A 93 -3.63 -1.38 -13.95
C GLU A 93 -3.97 -0.38 -12.85
N PRO A 94 -3.26 0.76 -12.75
CA PRO A 94 -3.70 1.89 -11.93
C PRO A 94 -5.11 2.38 -12.28
N TYR A 95 -5.92 2.71 -11.28
CA TYR A 95 -7.28 3.21 -11.48
C TYR A 95 -7.61 4.39 -10.57
N GLY A 96 -7.81 5.58 -11.13
CA GLY A 96 -8.25 6.76 -10.39
C GLY A 96 -7.20 7.34 -9.44
N VAL A 97 -7.62 7.68 -8.22
CA VAL A 97 -6.78 8.28 -7.17
C VAL A 97 -5.82 7.25 -6.57
N GLU A 98 -4.67 7.73 -6.08
CA GLU A 98 -3.49 6.90 -5.81
C GLU A 98 -3.76 5.67 -4.93
N SER A 99 -3.04 4.60 -5.26
CA SER A 99 -3.09 3.22 -4.73
C SER A 99 -4.13 2.28 -5.33
N ASN A 100 -5.26 2.79 -5.84
CA ASN A 100 -6.28 1.91 -6.42
C ASN A 100 -5.80 1.24 -7.72
N ARG A 101 -6.29 0.02 -7.93
CA ARG A 101 -6.00 -0.81 -9.11
C ARG A 101 -7.28 -1.41 -9.66
N VAL A 102 -7.26 -1.72 -10.94
CA VAL A 102 -8.35 -2.39 -11.67
C VAL A 102 -7.78 -3.61 -12.38
N VAL A 103 -8.58 -4.68 -12.46
CA VAL A 103 -8.27 -5.78 -13.38
C VAL A 103 -8.90 -5.46 -14.71
N ASN A 104 -8.10 -5.43 -15.76
CA ASN A 104 -8.53 -5.21 -17.13
C ASN A 104 -8.41 -6.52 -17.91
N PHE A 105 -9.53 -7.10 -18.30
CA PHE A 105 -9.60 -8.28 -19.16
C PHE A 105 -9.82 -7.85 -20.60
N THR A 106 -9.07 -8.45 -21.53
CA THR A 106 -9.36 -8.39 -22.96
C THR A 106 -10.16 -9.64 -23.32
N ILE A 107 -11.41 -9.45 -23.73
CA ILE A 107 -12.31 -10.52 -24.13
C ILE A 107 -12.35 -10.58 -25.65
N GLY A 108 -12.39 -11.80 -26.19
CA GLY A 108 -12.57 -12.03 -27.62
C GLY A 108 -13.96 -11.60 -28.11
N PRO A 109 -14.21 -11.71 -29.42
CA PRO A 109 -15.52 -11.42 -30.00
C PRO A 109 -16.63 -12.24 -29.35
N MET A 110 -17.81 -11.63 -29.15
CA MET A 110 -19.04 -12.31 -28.74
C MET A 110 -20.13 -12.14 -29.79
N GLN A 111 -20.93 -13.17 -30.01
CA GLN A 111 -22.12 -13.10 -30.86
C GLN A 111 -23.29 -12.47 -30.10
N GLN A 112 -24.24 -11.90 -30.83
CA GLN A 112 -25.50 -11.43 -30.26
C GLN A 112 -26.19 -12.57 -29.47
N ASP A 113 -26.72 -12.21 -28.30
CA ASP A 113 -27.39 -13.10 -27.35
C ASP A 113 -26.47 -14.17 -26.74
N GLU A 114 -25.15 -14.05 -26.92
CA GLU A 114 -24.17 -14.92 -26.27
C GLU A 114 -23.97 -14.49 -24.81
N HIS A 115 -23.93 -15.49 -23.93
CA HIS A 115 -23.61 -15.33 -22.51
C HIS A 115 -22.28 -15.99 -22.19
N GLN A 116 -21.38 -15.23 -21.56
CA GLN A 116 -20.07 -15.70 -21.11
C GLN A 116 -19.84 -15.32 -19.65
N MET A 117 -18.96 -16.05 -18.97
CA MET A 117 -18.63 -15.83 -17.57
C MET A 117 -17.12 -15.85 -17.39
N ILE A 118 -16.60 -14.89 -16.62
CA ILE A 118 -15.24 -14.90 -16.09
C ILE A 118 -15.31 -15.30 -14.62
N HIS A 119 -14.71 -16.44 -14.27
CA HIS A 119 -14.59 -16.91 -12.89
C HIS A 119 -13.13 -16.78 -12.45
N PHE A 120 -12.87 -15.99 -11.42
CA PHE A 120 -11.49 -15.74 -10.98
C PHE A 120 -11.36 -15.54 -9.48
N THR A 121 -10.19 -15.91 -8.96
CA THR A 121 -9.76 -15.53 -7.62
C THR A 121 -8.76 -14.39 -7.73
N ILE A 122 -8.78 -13.46 -6.78
CA ILE A 122 -7.75 -12.46 -6.62
C ILE A 122 -7.19 -12.42 -5.20
N TRP A 123 -5.91 -12.10 -5.10
CA TRP A 123 -5.24 -11.79 -3.84
C TRP A 123 -5.03 -10.29 -3.74
N VAL A 124 -5.52 -9.69 -2.66
CA VAL A 124 -5.47 -8.25 -2.42
C VAL A 124 -4.81 -8.01 -1.07
N LEU A 125 -3.81 -7.14 -1.04
CA LEU A 125 -3.35 -6.53 0.22
C LEU A 125 -4.32 -5.42 0.59
N VAL A 126 -4.77 -5.44 1.83
CA VAL A 126 -5.61 -4.41 2.44
C VAL A 126 -4.97 -3.93 3.74
N GLU A 127 -5.14 -2.64 4.05
CA GLU A 127 -4.77 -2.03 5.34
C GLU A 127 -5.88 -2.20 6.39
#